data_AF-A0A950MIP1-F1
#
_entry.id   AF-A0A950MIP1-F1
#
_cell.length_a   1.000
_cell.length_b   1.000
_cell.length_c   1.000
_cell.angle_alpha   90.00
_cell.angle_beta   90.00
_cell.angle_gamma   90.00
#
_symmetry.space_group_name_H-M   'P 1'
#
loop_
_entity.id
_entity.type
_entity.pdbx_description
1 polymer ?
#
loop_
_entity_poly.entity_id
_entity_poly.type
_entity_poly.pdbx_seq_one_letter_code
_entity_poly.pdbx_strand_id
1 'polypeptide(L)'
;MTAAINPLDRRYSLLATQPYPLAFVTLSGSHLYGFPSADSDFDLRGVHTTPPHIVLGLDDFRETVEAKTEADGYEDELVTHDARKYFRLLAKNNGYVLEQIFSPIVLHDGGHL
;
A
#
# COMPACT_ATOMS: atom_id res chain seq x y z
N MET A 1 -1.26 -11.65 -27.92
CA MET A 1 -2.62 -11.49 -27.37
C MET A 1 -2.45 -11.34 -25.87
N THR A 2 -2.37 -10.11 -25.37
CA THR A 2 -2.25 -9.83 -23.94
C THR A 2 -3.60 -10.15 -23.32
N ALA A 3 -3.65 -11.10 -22.40
CA ALA A 3 -4.87 -11.36 -21.65
C ALA A 3 -5.13 -10.11 -20.79
N ALA A 4 -6.29 -9.46 -20.97
CA ALA A 4 -6.71 -8.36 -20.12
C ALA A 4 -6.63 -8.83 -18.67
N ILE A 5 -5.80 -8.18 -17.85
CA ILE A 5 -5.70 -8.54 -16.44
C ILE A 5 -7.06 -8.21 -15.81
N ASN A 6 -7.67 -9.18 -15.14
CA ASN A 6 -8.92 -8.96 -14.43
C ASN A 6 -8.73 -7.77 -13.46
N PRO A 7 -9.63 -6.78 -13.43
CA PRO A 7 -9.53 -5.64 -12.51
C PRO A 7 -9.38 -6.04 -11.04
N LEU A 8 -9.89 -7.22 -10.65
CA LEU A 8 -9.64 -7.78 -9.33
C LEU A 8 -8.20 -8.25 -9.16
N ASP A 9 -7.61 -8.92 -10.15
CA ASP A 9 -6.23 -9.41 -10.10
C ASP A 9 -5.22 -8.26 -10.04
N ARG A 10 -5.51 -7.12 -10.68
CA ARG A 10 -4.68 -5.91 -10.64
C ARG A 10 -4.47 -5.37 -9.23
N ARG A 11 -5.55 -5.24 -8.45
CA ARG A 11 -5.54 -4.71 -7.07
C ARG A 11 -4.58 -5.47 -6.15
N TYR A 12 -4.44 -6.78 -6.35
CA TYR A 12 -3.60 -7.62 -5.50
C TYR A 12 -2.18 -7.83 -6.03
N SER A 13 -1.95 -7.57 -7.33
CA SER A 13 -0.66 -7.84 -7.98
C SER A 13 0.51 -7.15 -7.30
N LEU A 14 0.34 -5.89 -6.89
CA LEU A 14 1.35 -5.10 -6.20
C LEU A 14 1.69 -5.62 -4.81
N LEU A 15 0.76 -6.28 -4.11
CA LEU A 15 1.01 -6.80 -2.76
C LEU A 15 2.15 -7.82 -2.76
N ALA A 16 2.21 -8.66 -3.81
CA ALA A 16 3.24 -9.69 -3.96
C ALA A 16 4.64 -9.11 -4.25
N THR A 17 4.74 -7.83 -4.60
CA THR A 17 6.02 -7.16 -4.89
C THR A 17 6.69 -6.57 -3.65
N GLN A 18 5.98 -6.54 -2.51
CA GLN A 18 6.48 -5.89 -1.31
C GLN A 18 7.61 -6.72 -0.66
N PRO A 19 8.76 -6.10 -0.35
CA PRO A 19 9.93 -6.80 0.16
C PRO A 19 9.80 -7.16 1.65
N TYR A 20 8.81 -6.58 2.34
CA TYR A 20 8.61 -6.73 3.78
C TYR A 20 7.19 -7.20 4.09
N PRO A 21 6.99 -7.92 5.21
CA PRO A 21 5.67 -8.31 5.66
C PRO A 21 4.73 -7.11 5.79
N LEU A 22 3.56 -7.22 5.19
CA LEU A 22 2.51 -6.21 5.25
C LEU A 22 1.66 -6.42 6.50
N ALA A 23 1.52 -5.36 7.30
CA ALA A 23 0.60 -5.33 8.42
C ALA A 23 -0.83 -5.06 7.95
N PHE A 24 -1.01 -4.12 7.02
CA PHE A 24 -2.26 -3.95 6.28
C PHE A 24 -2.02 -3.15 4.99
N VAL A 25 -2.96 -3.25 4.05
CA VAL A 25 -3.07 -2.39 2.86
C VAL A 25 -4.52 -2.04 2.62
N THR A 26 -4.77 -0.75 2.39
CA THR A 26 -6.09 -0.15 2.12
C THR A 26 -6.09 0.62 0.82
N LEU A 27 -7.27 0.79 0.25
CA LEU A 27 -7.50 1.66 -0.89
C LEU A 27 -7.65 3.12 -0.44
N SER A 28 -7.07 4.05 -1.20
CA SER A 28 -7.11 5.51 -1.02
C SER A 28 -7.63 6.19 -2.29
N GLY A 29 -7.55 7.51 -2.39
CA GLY A 29 -7.85 8.26 -3.62
C GLY A 29 -9.32 8.19 -4.06
N SER A 30 -9.56 8.31 -5.37
CA SER A 30 -10.91 8.42 -5.96
C SER A 30 -11.83 7.26 -5.58
N HIS A 31 -11.26 6.07 -5.45
CA HIS A 31 -11.95 4.85 -5.03
C HIS A 31 -12.41 4.90 -3.57
N LEU A 32 -11.60 5.44 -2.65
CA LEU A 32 -12.02 5.67 -1.27
C LEU A 32 -13.13 6.71 -1.21
N TYR A 33 -13.00 7.79 -1.98
CA TYR A 33 -13.96 8.89 -1.95
C TYR A 33 -15.25 8.64 -2.75
N GLY A 34 -15.36 7.51 -3.46
CA GLY A 34 -16.57 7.11 -4.16
C GLY A 34 -16.80 7.80 -5.51
N PHE A 35 -15.75 8.33 -6.13
CA PHE A 35 -15.81 8.91 -7.48
C PHE A 35 -14.75 8.37 -8.45
N PRO A 36 -14.45 7.05 -8.50
CA PRO A 36 -13.55 6.52 -9.50
C PRO A 36 -14.16 6.61 -10.90
N SER A 37 -13.36 7.01 -11.88
CA SER A 37 -13.63 6.87 -13.30
C SER A 37 -13.22 5.47 -13.80
N ALA A 38 -13.58 5.13 -15.04
CA ALA A 38 -13.21 3.84 -15.65
C ALA A 38 -11.69 3.68 -15.88
N ASP A 39 -10.98 4.79 -15.90
CA ASP A 39 -9.53 4.93 -16.07
C ASP A 39 -8.81 5.29 -14.76
N SER A 40 -9.50 5.27 -13.60
CA SER A 40 -8.84 5.54 -12.31
C SER A 40 -7.84 4.45 -11.94
N ASP A 41 -6.66 4.88 -11.48
CA ASP A 41 -5.63 4.01 -10.90
C ASP A 41 -5.99 3.57 -9.48
N PHE A 42 -5.45 2.43 -9.06
CA PHE A 42 -5.55 1.98 -7.68
C PHE A 42 -4.44 2.60 -6.82
N ASP A 43 -4.83 3.60 -6.01
CA ASP A 43 -4.01 4.14 -4.92
C ASP A 43 -4.04 3.20 -3.72
N LEU A 44 -3.04 2.35 -3.58
CA LEU A 44 -2.89 1.44 -2.47
C LEU A 44 -1.92 2.02 -1.44
N ARG A 45 -2.32 1.96 -0.18
CA ARG A 45 -1.58 2.57 0.93
C ARG A 45 -1.59 1.64 2.13
N GLY A 46 -0.47 1.53 2.85
CA GLY A 46 -0.41 0.61 3.97
C GLY A 46 0.83 0.68 4.85
N VAL A 47 0.98 -0.34 5.67
CA VAL A 47 2.06 -0.48 6.65
C VAL A 47 2.80 -1.78 6.41
N HIS A 48 4.13 -1.73 6.48
CA HIS A 48 4.98 -2.90 6.55
C HIS A 48 5.78 -2.92 7.86
N THR A 49 6.26 -4.10 8.23
CA THR A 49 7.18 -4.27 9.35
C THR A 49 8.56 -4.64 8.84
N THR A 50 9.55 -3.78 9.08
CA THR A 50 10.92 -4.08 8.68
C THR A 50 11.57 -5.09 9.63
N PRO A 51 12.26 -6.13 9.12
CA PRO A 51 12.96 -7.09 9.97
C PRO A 51 13.99 -6.44 10.92
N PRO A 52 14.13 -6.92 12.17
CA PRO A 52 15.01 -6.31 13.16
C PRO A 52 16.47 -6.20 12.73
N HIS A 53 16.99 -7.14 11.96
CA HIS A 53 18.38 -7.11 11.50
C HIS A 53 18.67 -5.96 10.52
N ILE A 54 17.65 -5.46 9.80
CA ILE A 54 17.78 -4.26 8.96
C ILE A 54 17.70 -3.01 9.83
N VAL A 55 16.75 -2.97 10.78
CA VAL A 55 16.55 -1.82 11.68
C VAL A 55 17.75 -1.60 12.61
N LEU A 56 18.39 -2.68 13.06
CA LEU A 56 19.55 -2.66 13.96
C LEU A 56 20.88 -2.83 13.20
N GLY A 57 20.83 -3.03 11.89
CA GLY A 57 21.99 -3.24 11.03
C GLY A 57 22.69 -1.95 10.64
N LEU A 58 23.70 -2.09 9.78
CA LEU A 58 24.39 -0.95 9.15
C LEU A 58 23.88 -0.66 7.73
N ASP A 59 22.98 -1.50 7.22
CA ASP A 59 22.39 -1.36 5.89
C ASP A 59 21.42 -0.18 5.82
N ASP A 60 21.15 0.30 4.60
CA ASP A 60 20.19 1.37 4.38
C ASP A 60 18.77 0.95 4.78
N PHE A 61 18.22 1.63 5.79
CA PHE A 61 16.85 1.44 6.25
C PHE A 61 15.87 2.30 5.46
N ARG A 62 15.04 1.67 4.63
CA ARG A 62 14.00 2.36 3.85
C ARG A 62 12.68 2.38 4.61
N GLU A 63 12.35 3.54 5.19
CA GLU A 63 11.07 3.74 5.90
C GLU A 63 9.84 3.83 4.97
N THR A 64 10.02 4.00 3.66
CA THR A 64 8.97 3.97 2.65
C THR A 64 9.36 2.99 1.55
N VAL A 65 8.41 2.17 1.13
CA VAL A 65 8.52 1.34 -0.07
C VAL A 65 7.41 1.73 -1.04
N GLU A 66 7.77 1.90 -2.31
CA GLU A 66 6.87 2.23 -3.41
C GLU A 66 6.99 1.15 -4.48
N ALA A 67 5.86 0.68 -4.99
CA ALA A 67 5.77 -0.24 -6.11
C ALA A 67 4.71 0.25 -7.08
N LYS A 68 5.00 0.16 -8.38
CA LYS A 68 4.10 0.57 -9.46
C LYS A 68 3.95 -0.55 -10.46
N THR A 69 2.77 -0.64 -11.07
CA THR A 69 2.52 -1.51 -12.22
C THR A 69 2.02 -0.68 -13.37
N GLU A 70 2.66 -0.82 -14.52
CA GLU A 70 2.20 -0.28 -15.80
C GLU A 70 1.59 -1.45 -16.59
N ALA A 71 0.27 -1.61 -16.52
CA ALA A 71 -0.44 -2.64 -17.27
C ALA A 71 -1.68 -2.05 -17.93
N ASP A 72 -1.85 -2.33 -19.23
CA ASP A 72 -3.01 -1.92 -20.01
C ASP A 72 -3.33 -0.40 -19.97
N GLY A 73 -2.31 0.45 -19.76
CA GLY A 73 -2.44 1.91 -19.73
C GLY A 73 -2.82 2.50 -18.38
N TYR A 74 -2.75 1.71 -17.31
CA TYR A 74 -3.01 2.14 -15.94
C TYR A 74 -1.72 2.10 -15.10
N GLU A 75 -1.60 3.01 -14.14
CA GLU A 75 -0.47 3.16 -13.24
C GLU A 75 -0.89 2.94 -11.77
N ASP A 76 -1.22 1.70 -11.42
CA ASP A 76 -1.53 1.37 -10.03
C ASP A 76 -0.28 1.56 -9.15
N GLU A 77 -0.46 2.07 -7.94
CA GLU A 77 0.63 2.42 -7.03
C GLU A 77 0.38 1.89 -5.62
N LEU A 78 1.37 1.21 -5.06
CA LEU A 78 1.41 0.79 -3.68
C LEU A 78 2.51 1.53 -2.93
N VAL A 79 2.11 2.32 -1.93
CA VAL A 79 3.02 2.98 -0.99
C VAL A 79 2.82 2.40 0.40
N THR A 80 3.89 1.88 0.99
CA THR A 80 3.86 1.39 2.37
C THR A 80 4.91 2.10 3.21
N HIS A 81 4.60 2.30 4.49
CA HIS A 81 5.55 2.82 5.46
C HIS A 81 5.90 1.77 6.51
N ASP A 82 7.16 1.80 6.94
CA ASP A 82 7.56 1.06 8.13
C ASP A 82 6.70 1.49 9.32
N ALA A 83 6.31 0.52 10.15
CA ALA A 83 5.45 0.73 11.31
C ALA A 83 5.92 1.88 12.20
N ARG A 84 7.22 2.04 12.44
CA ARG A 84 7.76 3.14 13.26
C ARG A 84 7.44 4.49 12.63
N LYS A 85 7.72 4.67 11.34
CA LYS A 85 7.41 5.91 10.62
C LYS A 85 5.91 6.16 10.62
N TYR A 86 5.11 5.13 10.37
CA TYR A 86 3.66 5.22 10.34
C TYR A 86 3.08 5.74 11.66
N PHE A 87 3.47 5.14 12.79
CA PHE A 87 3.01 5.58 14.11
C PHE A 87 3.49 6.99 14.46
N ARG A 88 4.70 7.41 14.03
CA ARG A 88 5.14 8.81 14.20
C ARG A 88 4.27 9.79 13.42
N LEU A 89 3.84 9.42 12.22
CA LEU A 89 2.94 10.25 11.41
C LEU A 89 1.53 10.29 12.02
N LEU A 90 1.01 9.14 12.47
CA LEU A 90 -0.27 9.05 13.18
C LEU A 90 -0.29 9.93 14.43
N ALA A 91 0.75 9.87 15.26
CA ALA A 91 0.87 10.67 16.47
C ALA A 91 0.89 12.19 16.21
N LYS A 92 1.15 12.61 14.96
CA LYS A 92 1.10 14.00 14.51
C LYS A 92 -0.23 14.38 13.85
N ASN A 93 -1.27 13.56 13.99
CA ASN A 93 -2.58 13.74 13.33
C ASN A 93 -2.44 13.91 11.81
N ASN A 94 -1.51 13.18 11.19
CA ASN A 94 -1.28 13.29 9.76
C ASN A 94 -2.50 12.76 8.98
N GLY A 95 -3.17 13.64 8.24
CA GLY A 95 -4.40 13.32 7.50
C GLY A 95 -4.23 12.18 6.49
N TYR A 96 -3.07 12.08 5.84
CA TYR A 96 -2.77 10.99 4.90
C TYR A 96 -2.73 9.61 5.60
N VAL A 97 -2.22 9.54 6.83
CA VAL A 97 -2.26 8.30 7.63
C VAL A 97 -3.66 8.01 8.17
N LEU A 98 -4.37 9.04 8.62
CA LEU A 98 -5.75 8.87 9.11
C LEU A 98 -6.68 8.38 8.02
N GLU A 99 -6.56 8.89 6.79
CA GLU A 99 -7.34 8.44 5.64
C GLU A 99 -7.20 6.92 5.42
N GLN A 100 -5.99 6.39 5.56
CA GLN A 100 -5.72 4.96 5.39
C GLN A 100 -6.33 4.13 6.51
N ILE A 101 -6.16 4.55 7.77
CA ILE A 101 -6.72 3.85 8.94
C ILE A 101 -8.24 3.79 8.88
N PHE A 102 -8.88 4.85 8.39
CA PHE A 102 -10.33 4.94 8.29
C PHE A 102 -10.88 4.48 6.94
N SER A 103 -10.03 4.00 6.02
CA SER A 103 -10.49 3.42 4.77
C SER A 103 -11.25 2.13 5.05
N PRO A 104 -12.53 2.01 4.63
CA PRO A 104 -13.29 0.78 4.79
C PRO A 104 -12.91 -0.31 3.76
N ILE A 105 -12.04 0.02 2.80
CA ILE A 105 -11.67 -0.86 1.69
C ILE A 105 -10.29 -1.47 1.97
N VAL A 106 -10.28 -2.56 2.70
CA VAL A 106 -9.07 -3.32 3.07
C VAL A 106 -8.77 -4.37 2.00
N LEU A 107 -7.54 -4.36 1.46
CA LEU A 107 -7.05 -5.35 0.51
C LEU A 107 -6.15 -6.40 1.18
N HIS A 108 -5.45 -6.01 2.25
CA HIS A 108 -4.64 -6.93 3.03
C HIS A 108 -4.80 -6.60 4.51
N ASP A 109 -5.05 -7.62 5.31
CA ASP A 109 -4.99 -7.58 6.76
C ASP A 109 -3.98 -8.64 7.21
N GLY A 110 -2.92 -8.22 7.89
CA GLY A 110 -1.91 -9.10 8.47
C GLY A 110 -2.43 -9.91 9.66
N GLY A 111 -3.69 -9.70 10.07
CA GLY A 111 -4.40 -10.43 11.11
C GLY A 111 -4.74 -11.88 10.74
N HIS A 112 -3.73 -12.75 10.77
CA HIS A 112 -3.91 -14.11 11.28
C HIS A 112 -3.12 -14.22 12.57
N LEU A 113 -3.74 -13.82 13.68
CA LEU A 113 -3.39 -14.26 15.04
C LEU A 113 -4.35 -15.37 15.47
#